data_AF-A0A9E0YMV3-F1
#
_entry.id   AF-A0A9E0YMV3-F1
#
_cell.length_a   1.000
_cell.length_b   1.000
_cell.length_c   1.000
_cell.angle_alpha   90.00
_cell.angle_beta   90.00
_cell.angle_gamma   90.00
#
_symmetry.space_group_name_H-M   'P 1'
#
loop_
_entity.id
_entity.type
_entity.pdbx_description
1 polymer ?
#
loop_
_entity_poly.entity_id
_entity_poly.type
_entity_poly.pdbx_seq_one_letter_code
_entity_poly.pdbx_strand_id
1 'polypeptide(L)'
;MSEETAIISDCTYSFPTPEFPFYHSTVTWEDIEGELEVTEVRVDGEKTRDFQVFHESGESYDKVLEQGVNPEVVTRVDWENDESYTLEFVLEDSSGNEHTKKVRKKAPSHGGYWDSNWSYYAGAVLSEPAGLDRNGEPVHVTVNVYEDRVNDPDEIRVVEIDPETGVPEEVPSQVYGADTWNVSDLVEQEPFRYQPTTTLEIVFPADVSPENEKVYLLFYGNSGAGPENYSTDLQVESEGAETIQNDYYSMKLAEESGFINEITMKQGLNSKLDHGMEPPGTVHWNPGIYAPPRVWSHASDWSPPGNSWGLDGDLMSIRKYWGEMPFDVDQASASVTYKFYANVPYVIVSTIIKIDEEIAVKAIRNGEFVFRRELFDEFRWQDNRGKKGNLKLDEARPHPSPAVRLAPDIPWLAFVNNEEGYGYGSIPLDYMNASFDGRPPRTTQSHFYVEVGPWVYWCRPIVNTFVTNNPQRMVKVPDGIMYLERTAYMGFPLHRQGGTKILETYQKRLSNPLELVELHMDTDSRVPEKWVQGIISEEFQELPPDEVFRPDQE
;
A
#
# COMPACT_ATOMS: atom_id res chain seq x y z
N MET A 1 -57.51 -7.88 -20.52
CA MET A 1 -56.50 -6.81 -20.48
C MET A 1 -55.69 -7.15 -19.26
N SER A 2 -54.52 -7.76 -19.44
CA SER A 2 -53.62 -8.07 -18.33
C SER A 2 -53.03 -6.74 -17.87
N GLU A 3 -53.37 -6.32 -16.66
CA GLU A 3 -52.85 -5.13 -16.01
C GLU A 3 -51.31 -5.24 -15.92
N GLU A 4 -50.62 -4.17 -16.31
CA GLU A 4 -49.17 -4.12 -16.26
C GLU A 4 -48.76 -3.92 -14.80
N THR A 5 -48.13 -4.93 -14.20
CA THR A 5 -47.75 -4.98 -12.78
C THR A 5 -46.63 -4.01 -12.36
N ALA A 6 -45.82 -3.56 -13.32
CA ALA A 6 -44.81 -2.51 -13.20
C ALA A 6 -44.34 -2.10 -14.60
N ILE A 7 -43.88 -0.86 -14.77
CA ILE A 7 -43.41 -0.31 -16.05
C ILE A 7 -41.95 0.15 -15.90
N ILE A 8 -41.12 -0.19 -16.88
CA ILE A 8 -39.76 0.38 -17.00
C ILE A 8 -39.90 1.74 -17.68
N SER A 9 -39.58 2.82 -16.96
CA SER A 9 -39.70 4.20 -17.47
C SER A 9 -38.41 4.69 -18.14
N ASP A 10 -37.25 4.30 -17.61
CA ASP A 10 -35.95 4.60 -18.23
C ASP A 10 -34.91 3.49 -18.01
N CYS A 11 -33.90 3.50 -18.86
CA CYS A 11 -32.73 2.64 -18.81
C CYS A 11 -31.53 3.44 -19.32
N THR A 12 -30.56 3.62 -18.43
CA THR A 12 -29.31 4.34 -18.68
C THR A 12 -28.11 3.43 -18.42
N TYR A 13 -26.96 3.78 -18.98
CA TYR A 13 -25.69 3.13 -18.73
C TYR A 13 -24.71 4.15 -18.17
N SER A 14 -23.92 3.72 -17.20
CA SER A 14 -22.99 4.54 -16.47
C SER A 14 -21.65 3.83 -16.38
N PHE A 15 -20.60 4.64 -16.41
CA PHE A 15 -19.23 4.21 -16.15
C PHE A 15 -19.01 4.03 -14.63
N PRO A 16 -17.92 3.36 -14.22
CA PRO A 16 -17.62 3.14 -12.81
C PRO A 16 -17.48 4.44 -12.02
N THR A 17 -18.04 4.47 -10.82
CA THR A 17 -17.94 5.56 -9.85
C THR A 17 -17.55 5.00 -8.48
N PRO A 18 -17.12 5.81 -7.51
CA PRO A 18 -16.84 5.31 -6.17
C PRO A 18 -18.02 4.56 -5.53
N GLU A 19 -19.27 4.96 -5.81
CA GLU A 19 -20.48 4.30 -5.32
C GLU A 19 -20.75 2.97 -6.05
N PHE A 20 -20.46 2.91 -7.35
CA PHE A 20 -20.61 1.73 -8.18
C PHE A 20 -19.31 1.46 -8.95
N PRO A 21 -18.31 0.80 -8.35
CA PRO A 21 -16.96 0.63 -8.92
C PRO A 21 -16.90 -0.40 -10.06
N PHE A 22 -17.94 -0.43 -10.90
CA PHE A 22 -18.12 -1.31 -12.04
C PHE A 22 -19.01 -0.64 -13.10
N TYR A 23 -18.87 -1.07 -14.35
CA TYR A 23 -19.77 -0.63 -15.42
C TYR A 23 -21.18 -1.15 -15.13
N HIS A 24 -22.19 -0.28 -15.22
CA HIS A 24 -23.54 -0.64 -14.82
C HIS A 24 -24.61 0.01 -15.68
N SER A 25 -25.81 -0.54 -15.58
CA SER A 25 -27.05 0.06 -16.05
C SER A 25 -27.95 0.38 -14.87
N THR A 26 -28.61 1.54 -14.94
CA THR A 26 -29.66 1.92 -14.00
C THR A 26 -31.01 1.87 -14.73
N VAL A 27 -31.94 1.08 -14.19
CA VAL A 27 -33.30 0.94 -14.72
C VAL A 27 -34.28 1.50 -13.70
N THR A 28 -35.03 2.53 -14.11
CA THR A 28 -36.04 3.17 -13.27
C THR A 28 -37.42 2.55 -13.52
N TRP A 29 -38.16 2.34 -12.45
CA TRP A 29 -39.47 1.70 -12.47
C TRP A 29 -40.57 2.67 -12.05
N GLU A 30 -41.73 2.54 -12.68
CA GLU A 30 -42.94 3.32 -12.42
C GLU A 30 -44.17 2.40 -12.43
N ASP A 31 -45.31 2.94 -11.97
CA ASP A 31 -46.62 2.27 -11.98
C ASP A 31 -46.59 0.85 -11.37
N ILE A 32 -45.87 0.69 -10.25
CA ILE A 32 -45.75 -0.58 -9.52
C ILE A 32 -47.06 -0.88 -8.78
N GLU A 33 -47.61 -2.07 -8.99
CA GLU A 33 -48.78 -2.57 -8.28
C GLU A 33 -48.37 -3.49 -7.11
N GLY A 34 -48.46 -2.97 -5.88
CA GLY A 34 -48.07 -3.68 -4.67
C GLY A 34 -46.56 -3.73 -4.45
N GLU A 35 -46.07 -4.84 -3.88
CA GLU A 35 -44.64 -5.10 -3.69
C GLU A 35 -44.22 -6.21 -4.64
N LEU A 36 -43.12 -5.98 -5.37
CA LEU A 36 -42.55 -6.94 -6.30
C LEU A 36 -41.08 -7.20 -5.98
N GLU A 37 -40.71 -8.43 -5.65
CA GLU A 37 -39.32 -8.82 -5.42
C GLU A 37 -38.60 -9.03 -6.75
N VAL A 38 -37.43 -8.43 -6.94
CA VAL A 38 -36.53 -8.70 -8.07
C VAL A 38 -35.73 -9.97 -7.77
N THR A 39 -36.23 -11.11 -8.22
CA THR A 39 -35.65 -12.43 -7.92
C THR A 39 -34.51 -12.80 -8.88
N GLU A 40 -34.54 -12.28 -10.11
CA GLU A 40 -33.51 -12.55 -11.11
C GLU A 40 -33.35 -11.38 -12.09
N VAL A 41 -32.10 -11.09 -12.45
CA VAL A 41 -31.74 -10.17 -13.52
C VAL A 41 -30.87 -10.92 -14.53
N ARG A 42 -31.14 -10.70 -15.82
CA ARG A 42 -30.32 -11.23 -16.93
C ARG A 42 -29.87 -10.11 -17.84
N VAL A 43 -28.63 -10.22 -18.31
CA VAL A 43 -28.03 -9.34 -19.31
C VAL A 43 -27.74 -10.20 -20.54
N ASP A 44 -28.39 -9.88 -21.67
CA ASP A 44 -28.32 -10.64 -22.92
C ASP A 44 -28.58 -12.15 -22.77
N GLY A 45 -29.44 -12.49 -21.80
CA GLY A 45 -29.87 -13.86 -21.51
C GLY A 45 -29.04 -14.57 -20.46
N GLU A 46 -27.88 -14.03 -20.08
CA GLU A 46 -27.03 -14.54 -19.01
C GLU A 46 -27.46 -13.96 -17.67
N LYS A 47 -27.61 -14.82 -16.65
CA LYS A 47 -27.99 -14.40 -15.30
C LYS A 47 -26.86 -13.62 -14.65
N THR A 48 -27.19 -12.46 -14.06
CA THR A 48 -26.28 -11.71 -13.20
C THR A 48 -26.80 -11.68 -11.77
N ARG A 49 -25.87 -11.78 -10.83
CA ARG A 49 -26.15 -11.65 -9.39
C ARG A 49 -25.77 -10.27 -8.85
N ASP A 50 -25.01 -9.52 -9.63
CA ASP A 50 -24.47 -8.22 -9.27
C ASP A 50 -25.49 -7.14 -9.64
N PHE A 51 -26.55 -7.06 -8.83
CA PHE A 51 -27.54 -6.01 -8.91
C PHE A 51 -28.06 -5.62 -7.53
N GLN A 52 -28.45 -4.35 -7.42
CA GLN A 52 -28.97 -3.72 -6.22
C GLN A 52 -30.25 -2.96 -6.56
N VAL A 53 -31.14 -2.86 -5.59
CA VAL A 53 -32.41 -2.11 -5.72
C VAL A 53 -32.33 -0.90 -4.81
N PHE A 54 -32.64 0.28 -5.33
CA PHE A 54 -32.58 1.54 -4.61
C PHE A 54 -33.95 2.22 -4.60
N HIS A 55 -34.30 2.78 -3.45
CA HIS A 55 -35.43 3.70 -3.28
C HIS A 55 -34.88 5.09 -2.92
N GLU A 56 -35.76 6.10 -2.83
CA GLU A 56 -35.35 7.44 -2.38
C GLU A 56 -34.69 7.45 -0.98
N SER A 57 -35.00 6.45 -0.14
CA SER A 57 -34.43 6.28 1.21
C SER A 57 -33.09 5.54 1.24
N GLY A 58 -32.62 4.99 0.12
CA GLY A 58 -31.39 4.20 0.02
C GLY A 58 -31.61 2.80 -0.55
N GLU A 59 -30.62 1.92 -0.39
CA GLU A 59 -30.65 0.54 -0.87
C GLU A 59 -31.73 -0.30 -0.15
N SER A 60 -32.48 -1.08 -0.92
CA SER A 60 -33.42 -2.11 -0.47
C SER A 60 -32.74 -3.48 -0.48
N TYR A 61 -32.30 -3.94 0.69
CA TYR A 61 -31.64 -5.24 0.85
C TYR A 61 -32.52 -6.45 0.55
N ASP A 62 -33.85 -6.32 0.69
CA ASP A 62 -34.82 -7.36 0.34
C ASP A 62 -35.14 -7.38 -1.16
N LYS A 63 -34.50 -6.50 -1.96
CA LYS A 63 -34.64 -6.39 -3.42
C LYS A 63 -36.08 -6.18 -3.90
N VAL A 64 -36.90 -5.48 -3.10
CA VAL A 64 -38.31 -5.21 -3.41
C VAL A 64 -38.47 -3.88 -4.13
N LEU A 65 -39.33 -3.86 -5.16
CA LEU A 65 -39.88 -2.66 -5.78
C LEU A 65 -41.16 -2.28 -5.06
N GLU A 66 -41.19 -1.11 -4.43
CA GLU A 66 -42.33 -0.63 -3.65
C GLU A 66 -43.29 0.22 -4.48
N GLN A 67 -44.60 0.05 -4.24
CA GLN A 67 -45.63 0.89 -4.83
C GLN A 67 -45.54 2.35 -4.35
N GLY A 68 -45.69 3.28 -5.29
CA GLY A 68 -45.80 4.71 -4.99
C GLY A 68 -44.46 5.44 -4.85
N VAL A 69 -43.36 4.74 -5.11
CA VAL A 69 -42.02 5.31 -5.31
C VAL A 69 -41.53 4.97 -6.72
N ASN A 70 -40.42 5.60 -7.14
CA ASN A 70 -39.75 5.30 -8.41
C ASN A 70 -38.41 4.60 -8.13
N PRO A 71 -38.43 3.29 -7.82
CA PRO A 71 -37.21 2.59 -7.45
C PRO A 71 -36.30 2.39 -8.68
N GLU A 72 -35.02 2.27 -8.41
CA GLU A 72 -33.99 2.02 -9.41
C GLU A 72 -33.37 0.65 -9.19
N VAL A 73 -33.14 -0.09 -10.27
CA VAL A 73 -32.36 -1.33 -10.23
C VAL A 73 -31.03 -1.05 -10.92
N VAL A 74 -29.96 -1.03 -10.15
CA VAL A 74 -28.58 -0.88 -10.63
C VAL A 74 -28.04 -2.28 -10.87
N THR A 75 -27.66 -2.57 -12.11
CA THR A 75 -27.19 -3.89 -12.54
C THR A 75 -25.82 -3.76 -13.16
N ARG A 76 -24.85 -4.59 -12.74
CA ARG A 76 -23.56 -4.67 -13.43
C ARG A 76 -23.77 -5.11 -14.88
N VAL A 77 -23.28 -4.29 -15.79
CA VAL A 77 -23.31 -4.53 -17.23
C VAL A 77 -21.98 -4.02 -17.76
N ASP A 78 -21.13 -4.93 -18.22
CA ASP A 78 -19.84 -4.60 -18.81
C ASP A 78 -20.04 -4.12 -20.27
N TRP A 79 -20.65 -2.93 -20.40
CA TRP A 79 -21.15 -2.41 -21.68
C TRP A 79 -20.04 -1.75 -22.51
N GLU A 80 -19.95 -2.11 -23.78
CA GLU A 80 -19.16 -1.45 -24.81
C GLU A 80 -19.90 -0.29 -25.49
N ASN A 81 -19.12 0.67 -26.00
CA ASN A 81 -19.64 1.85 -26.68
C ASN A 81 -20.50 1.48 -27.90
N ASP A 82 -21.65 2.13 -28.05
CA ASP A 82 -22.58 1.95 -29.16
C ASP A 82 -23.19 0.53 -29.32
N GLU A 83 -22.93 -0.40 -28.41
CA GLU A 83 -23.56 -1.72 -28.43
C GLU A 83 -24.96 -1.69 -27.79
N SER A 84 -25.76 -2.73 -28.02
CA SER A 84 -27.13 -2.80 -27.48
C SER A 84 -27.34 -4.02 -26.62
N TYR A 85 -27.70 -3.80 -25.35
CA TYR A 85 -27.92 -4.85 -24.37
C TYR A 85 -29.39 -5.01 -24.08
N THR A 86 -29.80 -6.24 -23.78
CA THR A 86 -31.14 -6.59 -23.33
C THR A 86 -31.08 -6.94 -21.85
N LEU A 87 -31.70 -6.12 -21.01
CA LEU A 87 -31.91 -6.44 -19.60
C LEU A 87 -33.28 -7.09 -19.42
N GLU A 88 -33.31 -8.20 -18.71
CA GLU A 88 -34.50 -8.95 -18.35
C GLU A 88 -34.59 -9.10 -16.85
N PHE A 89 -35.74 -8.74 -16.28
CA PHE A 89 -36.02 -8.77 -14.85
C PHE A 89 -37.17 -9.74 -14.60
N VAL A 90 -36.96 -10.68 -13.69
CA VAL A 90 -38.00 -11.57 -13.16
C VAL A 90 -38.44 -10.99 -11.83
N LEU A 91 -39.73 -10.68 -11.74
CA LEU A 91 -40.37 -10.06 -10.61
C LEU A 91 -41.36 -11.06 -9.98
N GLU A 92 -41.33 -11.25 -8.67
CA GLU A 92 -42.31 -12.08 -7.96
C GLU A 92 -43.26 -11.21 -7.13
N ASP A 93 -44.57 -11.42 -7.28
CA ASP A 93 -45.57 -10.75 -6.45
C ASP A 93 -45.80 -11.48 -5.10
N SER A 94 -46.45 -10.81 -4.15
CA SER A 94 -46.79 -11.40 -2.84
C SER A 94 -47.63 -12.70 -2.89
N SER A 95 -48.21 -13.05 -4.04
CA SER A 95 -48.94 -14.30 -4.26
C SER A 95 -48.07 -15.41 -4.88
N GLY A 96 -46.79 -15.13 -5.14
CA GLY A 96 -45.83 -16.04 -5.76
C GLY A 96 -45.99 -16.15 -7.28
N ASN A 97 -46.64 -15.20 -7.96
CA ASN A 97 -46.66 -15.20 -9.42
C ASN A 97 -45.46 -14.43 -9.97
N GLU A 98 -44.80 -15.03 -10.95
CA GLU A 98 -43.68 -14.42 -11.66
C GLU A 98 -44.14 -13.56 -12.84
N HIS A 99 -43.51 -12.39 -12.99
CA HIS A 99 -43.72 -11.44 -14.07
C HIS A 99 -42.36 -11.09 -14.69
N THR A 100 -42.21 -11.27 -16.00
CA THR A 100 -40.97 -10.92 -16.70
C THR A 100 -41.10 -9.59 -17.42
N LYS A 101 -40.13 -8.70 -17.22
CA LYS A 101 -40.03 -7.39 -17.87
C LYS A 101 -38.69 -7.28 -18.58
N LYS A 102 -38.69 -6.71 -19.78
CA LYS A 102 -37.47 -6.59 -20.60
C LYS A 102 -37.33 -5.20 -21.16
N VAL A 103 -36.10 -4.72 -21.21
CA VAL A 103 -35.72 -3.49 -21.90
C VAL A 103 -34.51 -3.76 -22.78
N ARG A 104 -34.52 -3.24 -24.00
CA ARG A 104 -33.36 -3.26 -24.89
C ARG A 104 -32.96 -1.83 -25.21
N LYS A 105 -31.74 -1.45 -24.87
CA LYS A 105 -31.24 -0.09 -25.01
C LYS A 105 -29.84 -0.12 -25.64
N LYS A 106 -29.54 0.92 -26.42
CA LYS A 106 -28.20 1.15 -26.97
C LYS A 106 -27.37 1.93 -25.94
N ALA A 107 -26.17 1.47 -25.66
CA ALA A 107 -25.22 2.12 -24.79
C ALA A 107 -24.69 3.44 -25.39
N PRO A 108 -24.17 4.36 -24.55
CA PRO A 108 -23.51 5.59 -25.00
C PRO A 108 -22.34 5.31 -25.96
N SER A 109 -21.90 6.33 -26.69
CA SER A 109 -20.77 6.22 -27.62
C SER A 109 -19.39 6.40 -26.97
N HIS A 110 -19.35 6.64 -25.66
CA HIS A 110 -18.12 6.81 -24.87
C HIS A 110 -18.34 6.34 -23.43
N GLY A 111 -17.24 6.02 -22.73
CA GLY A 111 -17.25 5.62 -21.32
C GLY A 111 -17.56 4.15 -21.05
N GLY A 112 -17.68 3.33 -22.10
CA GLY A 112 -17.86 1.89 -21.97
C GLY A 112 -16.57 1.15 -21.62
N TYR A 113 -16.69 -0.17 -21.53
CA TYR A 113 -15.64 -1.12 -21.22
C TYR A 113 -14.34 -0.84 -22.00
N TRP A 114 -13.22 -0.87 -21.29
CA TRP A 114 -11.93 -0.39 -21.80
C TRP A 114 -11.40 -1.24 -22.97
N ASP A 115 -11.24 -2.54 -22.78
CA ASP A 115 -10.75 -3.46 -23.80
C ASP A 115 -11.36 -4.86 -23.61
N SER A 116 -12.18 -5.27 -24.58
CA SER A 116 -12.89 -6.57 -24.59
C SER A 116 -11.96 -7.80 -24.64
N ASN A 117 -10.66 -7.63 -24.88
CA ASN A 117 -9.69 -8.73 -24.79
C ASN A 117 -9.43 -9.17 -23.34
N TRP A 118 -9.69 -8.30 -22.36
CA TRP A 118 -9.66 -8.63 -20.94
C TRP A 118 -11.05 -9.03 -20.47
N SER A 119 -11.18 -10.28 -20.03
CA SER A 119 -12.49 -10.85 -19.70
C SER A 119 -13.03 -10.38 -18.34
N TYR A 120 -12.15 -9.89 -17.46
CA TYR A 120 -12.50 -9.57 -16.08
C TYR A 120 -11.79 -8.31 -15.59
N TYR A 121 -12.33 -7.71 -14.54
CA TYR A 121 -11.67 -6.66 -13.77
C TYR A 121 -12.14 -6.64 -12.32
N ALA A 122 -11.29 -6.10 -11.45
CA ALA A 122 -11.65 -5.68 -10.10
C ALA A 122 -11.69 -4.14 -10.03
N GLY A 123 -12.71 -3.56 -9.40
CA GLY A 123 -12.83 -2.13 -9.15
C GLY A 123 -12.19 -1.74 -7.82
N ALA A 124 -11.14 -0.94 -7.85
CA ALA A 124 -10.47 -0.40 -6.67
C ALA A 124 -10.85 1.07 -6.46
N VAL A 125 -11.47 1.38 -5.34
CA VAL A 125 -11.80 2.76 -4.95
C VAL A 125 -10.70 3.28 -4.03
N LEU A 126 -10.02 4.34 -4.46
CA LEU A 126 -9.00 5.02 -3.68
C LEU A 126 -9.55 6.33 -3.13
N SER A 127 -9.37 6.55 -1.82
CA SER A 127 -9.79 7.77 -1.11
C SER A 127 -8.60 8.61 -0.66
N GLU A 128 -8.72 9.93 -0.76
CA GLU A 128 -7.71 10.90 -0.28
C GLU A 128 -8.15 11.49 1.08
N PRO A 129 -7.55 11.07 2.20
CA PRO A 129 -8.06 11.43 3.52
C PRO A 129 -7.49 12.74 4.09
N ALA A 130 -6.48 13.35 3.46
CA ALA A 130 -5.65 14.38 4.09
C ALA A 130 -5.84 15.80 3.52
N GLY A 131 -6.73 15.99 2.55
CA GLY A 131 -6.88 17.24 1.81
C GLY A 131 -5.62 17.62 1.04
N LEU A 132 -4.99 16.64 0.40
CA LEU A 132 -3.80 16.78 -0.42
C LEU A 132 -4.08 16.41 -1.87
N ASP A 133 -3.52 17.19 -2.78
CA ASP A 133 -3.57 16.86 -4.21
C ASP A 133 -2.55 15.77 -4.53
N ARG A 134 -3.04 14.58 -4.90
CA ARG A 134 -2.23 13.38 -5.15
C ARG A 134 -1.99 13.30 -6.64
N ASN A 135 -0.72 13.33 -7.00
CA ASN A 135 -0.27 13.20 -8.38
C ASN A 135 0.86 12.16 -8.41
N GLY A 136 0.69 11.11 -9.20
CA GLY A 136 1.60 9.99 -9.39
C GLY A 136 2.00 9.31 -8.09
N GLU A 137 1.10 9.18 -7.11
CA GLU A 137 1.42 8.51 -5.85
C GLU A 137 1.56 7.00 -6.07
N PRO A 138 2.69 6.36 -5.73
CA PRO A 138 2.76 4.90 -5.79
C PRO A 138 1.79 4.27 -4.80
N VAL A 139 0.81 3.54 -5.30
CA VAL A 139 -0.19 2.81 -4.51
C VAL A 139 0.05 1.32 -4.65
N HIS A 140 -0.03 0.59 -3.53
CA HIS A 140 0.07 -0.86 -3.52
C HIS A 140 -1.31 -1.47 -3.24
N VAL A 141 -1.77 -2.35 -4.12
CA VAL A 141 -3.04 -3.08 -3.98
C VAL A 141 -2.75 -4.59 -4.01
N THR A 142 -3.47 -5.34 -3.18
CA THR A 142 -3.48 -6.81 -3.21
C THR A 142 -4.84 -7.27 -3.69
N VAL A 143 -4.87 -8.10 -4.74
CA VAL A 143 -6.09 -8.69 -5.29
C VAL A 143 -5.98 -10.21 -5.24
N ASN A 144 -7.09 -10.89 -4.95
CA ASN A 144 -7.19 -12.33 -5.00
C ASN A 144 -8.17 -12.71 -6.10
N VAL A 145 -7.69 -13.35 -7.15
CA VAL A 145 -8.52 -13.82 -8.26
C VAL A 145 -8.53 -15.34 -8.30
N TYR A 146 -9.53 -15.94 -8.93
CA TYR A 146 -9.50 -17.38 -9.19
C TYR A 146 -8.30 -17.73 -10.07
N GLU A 147 -7.60 -18.83 -9.74
CA GLU A 147 -6.37 -19.24 -10.44
C GLU A 147 -6.59 -19.37 -11.95
N ASP A 148 -7.74 -19.88 -12.38
CA ASP A 148 -8.08 -20.10 -13.79
C ASP A 148 -8.51 -18.85 -14.55
N ARG A 149 -8.68 -17.71 -13.85
CA ARG A 149 -8.98 -16.42 -14.48
C ARG A 149 -7.73 -15.59 -14.79
N VAL A 150 -6.56 -16.01 -14.33
CA VAL A 150 -5.29 -15.34 -14.60
C VAL A 150 -4.27 -16.34 -15.15
N ASN A 151 -3.73 -16.07 -16.34
CA ASN A 151 -2.77 -16.98 -16.97
C ASN A 151 -1.33 -16.62 -16.59
N ASP A 152 -1.03 -15.33 -16.64
CA ASP A 152 0.29 -14.77 -16.40
C ASP A 152 0.12 -13.45 -15.64
N PRO A 153 0.84 -13.21 -14.53
CA PRO A 153 0.84 -11.91 -13.86
C PRO A 153 1.15 -10.72 -14.78
N ASP A 154 1.89 -10.93 -15.88
CA ASP A 154 2.21 -9.89 -16.85
C ASP A 154 0.97 -9.45 -17.68
N GLU A 155 -0.15 -10.17 -17.60
CA GLU A 155 -1.40 -9.80 -18.28
C GLU A 155 -2.16 -8.68 -17.55
N ILE A 156 -1.82 -8.38 -16.29
CA ILE A 156 -2.55 -7.40 -15.49
C ILE A 156 -2.40 -6.00 -16.08
N ARG A 157 -3.50 -5.27 -16.14
CA ARG A 157 -3.54 -3.85 -16.55
C ARG A 157 -4.33 -3.04 -15.53
N VAL A 158 -3.87 -1.82 -15.26
CA VAL A 158 -4.59 -0.89 -14.40
C VAL A 158 -5.10 0.26 -15.25
N VAL A 159 -6.38 0.57 -15.11
CA VAL A 159 -7.06 1.58 -15.89
C VAL A 159 -7.70 2.58 -14.95
N GLU A 160 -7.35 3.83 -15.12
CA GLU A 160 -8.00 4.95 -14.45
C GLU A 160 -9.30 5.31 -15.17
N ILE A 161 -10.35 5.62 -14.41
CA ILE A 161 -11.60 6.16 -14.95
C ILE A 161 -11.64 7.67 -14.69
N ASP A 162 -11.76 8.46 -15.77
CA ASP A 162 -12.00 9.90 -15.63
C ASP A 162 -13.39 10.14 -14.99
N PRO A 163 -13.46 10.81 -13.82
CA PRO A 163 -14.69 10.89 -13.04
C PRO A 163 -15.77 11.78 -13.67
N GLU A 164 -15.43 12.64 -14.64
CA GLU A 164 -16.37 13.55 -15.29
C GLU A 164 -16.93 12.95 -16.60
N THR A 165 -16.08 12.25 -17.35
CA THR A 165 -16.37 11.79 -18.71
C THR A 165 -16.52 10.28 -18.84
N GLY A 166 -16.03 9.54 -17.84
CA GLY A 166 -15.98 8.07 -17.84
C GLY A 166 -14.94 7.48 -18.76
N VAL A 167 -14.08 8.30 -19.39
CA VAL A 167 -13.07 7.80 -20.33
C VAL A 167 -12.06 6.93 -19.58
N PRO A 168 -11.89 5.66 -19.97
CA PRO A 168 -10.86 4.79 -19.40
C PRO A 168 -9.49 5.11 -20.00
N GLU A 169 -8.47 5.27 -19.16
CA GLU A 169 -7.08 5.44 -19.56
C GLU A 169 -6.20 4.44 -18.82
N GLU A 170 -5.41 3.66 -19.55
CA GLU A 170 -4.43 2.76 -18.95
C GLU A 170 -3.34 3.56 -18.24
N VAL A 171 -3.05 3.22 -16.99
CA VAL A 171 -1.92 3.74 -16.24
C VAL A 171 -0.84 2.68 -16.12
N PRO A 172 0.45 3.06 -16.09
CA PRO A 172 1.53 2.12 -15.82
C PRO A 172 1.24 1.28 -14.58
N SER A 173 1.49 -0.01 -14.66
CA SER A 173 1.34 -0.91 -13.52
C SER A 173 2.43 -1.97 -13.50
N GLN A 174 2.68 -2.54 -12.32
CA GLN A 174 3.69 -3.56 -12.14
C GLN A 174 3.23 -4.55 -11.08
N VAL A 175 3.13 -5.84 -11.46
CA VAL A 175 2.97 -6.92 -10.49
C VAL A 175 4.33 -7.23 -9.87
N TYR A 176 4.43 -7.20 -8.55
CA TYR A 176 5.68 -7.46 -7.83
C TYR A 176 5.60 -8.68 -6.90
N GLY A 177 4.42 -9.30 -6.80
CA GLY A 177 4.18 -10.54 -6.08
C GLY A 177 3.02 -11.29 -6.72
N ALA A 178 3.20 -12.60 -6.91
CA ALA A 178 2.16 -13.51 -7.37
C ALA A 178 2.35 -14.85 -6.65
N ASP A 179 1.33 -15.29 -5.91
CA ASP A 179 1.35 -16.57 -5.19
C ASP A 179 0.00 -17.27 -5.35
N THR A 180 0.03 -18.54 -5.73
CA THR A 180 -1.18 -19.33 -5.98
C THR A 180 -1.41 -20.31 -4.84
N TRP A 181 -2.58 -20.17 -4.21
CA TRP A 181 -3.11 -21.15 -3.29
C TRP A 181 -3.92 -22.20 -4.05
N ASN A 182 -3.47 -23.46 -4.01
CA ASN A 182 -4.20 -24.59 -4.56
C ASN A 182 -3.93 -25.85 -3.71
N VAL A 183 -4.86 -26.17 -2.82
CA VAL A 183 -4.82 -27.42 -2.03
C VAL A 183 -5.85 -28.39 -2.59
N SER A 184 -5.43 -29.23 -3.54
CA SER A 184 -6.33 -30.07 -4.33
C SER A 184 -7.26 -30.95 -3.49
N ASP A 185 -6.77 -31.55 -2.40
CA ASP A 185 -7.60 -32.38 -1.52
C ASP A 185 -8.75 -31.59 -0.87
N LEU A 186 -8.51 -30.33 -0.47
CA LEU A 186 -9.55 -29.48 0.13
C LEU A 186 -10.54 -28.97 -0.92
N VAL A 187 -10.04 -28.60 -2.10
CA VAL A 187 -10.88 -28.17 -3.23
C VAL A 187 -11.80 -29.31 -3.69
N GLU A 188 -11.31 -30.55 -3.73
CA GLU A 188 -12.13 -31.71 -4.08
C GLU A 188 -13.17 -32.05 -3.00
N GLN A 189 -12.83 -31.89 -1.72
CA GLN A 189 -13.72 -32.23 -0.60
C GLN A 189 -14.81 -31.18 -0.36
N GLU A 190 -14.46 -29.89 -0.45
CA GLU A 190 -15.38 -28.77 -0.19
C GLU A 190 -15.31 -27.72 -1.32
N PRO A 191 -15.65 -28.08 -2.57
CA PRO A 191 -15.50 -27.19 -3.74
C PRO A 191 -16.35 -25.91 -3.65
N PHE A 192 -17.44 -25.92 -2.89
CA PHE A 192 -18.30 -24.75 -2.70
C PHE A 192 -17.73 -23.74 -1.69
N ARG A 193 -16.68 -24.11 -0.95
CA ARG A 193 -16.01 -23.28 0.06
C ARG A 193 -14.63 -22.86 -0.39
N TYR A 194 -13.91 -23.76 -1.05
CA TYR A 194 -12.55 -23.54 -1.47
C TYR A 194 -12.43 -23.65 -2.98
N GLN A 195 -11.80 -22.64 -3.56
CA GLN A 195 -11.42 -22.61 -4.95
C GLN A 195 -9.95 -22.18 -5.02
N PRO A 196 -9.16 -22.71 -5.97
CA PRO A 196 -7.81 -22.21 -6.18
C PRO A 196 -7.82 -20.72 -6.53
N THR A 197 -6.91 -19.96 -5.93
CA THR A 197 -6.82 -18.51 -6.11
C THR A 197 -5.37 -18.06 -6.25
N THR A 198 -5.13 -17.10 -7.13
CA THR A 198 -3.86 -16.40 -7.25
C THR A 198 -3.98 -15.04 -6.56
N THR A 199 -3.10 -14.81 -5.57
CA THR A 199 -2.90 -13.52 -4.91
C THR A 199 -1.91 -12.72 -5.74
N LEU A 200 -2.27 -11.50 -6.11
CA LEU A 200 -1.46 -10.58 -6.89
C LEU A 200 -1.18 -9.33 -6.06
N GLU A 201 0.08 -8.90 -6.00
CA GLU A 201 0.51 -7.65 -5.41
C GLU A 201 0.94 -6.68 -6.51
N ILE A 202 0.22 -5.56 -6.62
CA ILE A 202 0.30 -4.65 -7.76
C ILE A 202 0.69 -3.27 -7.27
N VAL A 203 1.58 -2.58 -7.99
CA VAL A 203 1.88 -1.16 -7.80
C VAL A 203 1.54 -0.37 -9.04
N PHE A 204 0.94 0.81 -8.87
CA PHE A 204 0.67 1.77 -9.94
C PHE A 204 0.67 3.21 -9.39
N PRO A 205 0.94 4.23 -10.22
CA PRO A 205 0.80 5.62 -9.82
C PRO A 205 -0.68 6.03 -9.84
N ALA A 206 -1.13 6.69 -8.78
CA ALA A 206 -2.51 7.18 -8.66
C ALA A 206 -2.59 8.70 -8.50
N ASP A 207 -3.60 9.27 -9.14
CA ASP A 207 -3.99 10.67 -9.12
C ASP A 207 -5.37 10.81 -8.45
N VAL A 208 -5.42 11.43 -7.29
CA VAL A 208 -6.68 11.63 -6.54
C VAL A 208 -6.72 13.05 -6.00
N SER A 209 -7.82 13.75 -6.30
CA SER A 209 -8.03 15.10 -5.83
C SER A 209 -8.22 15.14 -4.30
N PRO A 210 -7.92 16.28 -3.64
CA PRO A 210 -8.09 16.43 -2.19
C PRO A 210 -9.49 16.04 -1.71
N GLU A 211 -9.60 15.27 -0.63
CA GLU A 211 -10.88 14.88 0.00
C GLU A 211 -11.88 14.24 -0.98
N ASN A 212 -11.39 13.55 -2.01
CA ASN A 212 -12.20 12.85 -3.01
C ASN A 212 -11.81 11.38 -3.12
N GLU A 213 -12.65 10.64 -3.84
CA GLU A 213 -12.45 9.25 -4.21
C GLU A 213 -12.32 9.10 -5.72
N LYS A 214 -11.58 8.09 -6.17
CA LYS A 214 -11.42 7.76 -7.59
C LYS A 214 -11.37 6.26 -7.79
N VAL A 215 -11.91 5.81 -8.93
CA VAL A 215 -11.93 4.39 -9.31
C VAL A 215 -10.77 4.07 -10.24
N TYR A 216 -10.10 2.97 -9.93
CA TYR A 216 -9.17 2.28 -10.82
C TYR A 216 -9.68 0.87 -11.08
N LEU A 217 -9.64 0.41 -12.32
CA LEU A 217 -10.00 -0.95 -12.70
C LEU A 217 -8.73 -1.77 -12.93
N LEU A 218 -8.65 -2.93 -12.29
CA LEU A 218 -7.55 -3.88 -12.40
C LEU A 218 -8.02 -5.01 -13.31
N PHE A 219 -7.69 -4.93 -14.60
CA PHE A 219 -8.08 -5.88 -15.64
C PHE A 219 -7.20 -7.13 -15.65
N TYR A 220 -7.83 -8.30 -15.85
CA TYR A 220 -7.18 -9.61 -15.99
C TYR A 220 -7.96 -10.56 -16.91
N GLY A 221 -7.42 -11.75 -17.19
CA GLY A 221 -8.04 -12.75 -18.06
C GLY A 221 -7.81 -12.52 -19.55
N ASN A 222 -6.62 -12.05 -19.93
CA ASN A 222 -6.18 -11.92 -21.32
C ASN A 222 -4.90 -12.75 -21.58
N SER A 223 -5.09 -14.02 -21.98
CA SER A 223 -3.98 -14.92 -22.31
C SER A 223 -3.10 -14.47 -23.49
N GLY A 224 -3.56 -13.47 -24.26
CA GLY A 224 -2.83 -12.90 -25.39
C GLY A 224 -2.01 -11.66 -25.04
N ALA A 225 -2.11 -11.16 -23.80
CA ALA A 225 -1.34 -10.01 -23.35
C ALA A 225 0.16 -10.36 -23.25
N GLY A 226 1.01 -9.48 -23.74
CA GLY A 226 2.45 -9.56 -23.53
C GLY A 226 2.87 -8.75 -22.30
N PRO A 227 4.14 -8.89 -21.87
CA PRO A 227 4.70 -7.98 -20.87
C PRO A 227 4.74 -6.56 -21.44
N GLU A 228 4.26 -5.59 -20.67
CA GLU A 228 4.44 -4.17 -21.01
C GLU A 228 5.86 -3.70 -20.71
N ASN A 229 6.24 -2.62 -21.36
CA ASN A 229 7.48 -1.91 -21.11
C ASN A 229 7.14 -0.43 -20.99
N TYR A 230 6.78 -0.02 -19.77
CA TYR A 230 6.40 1.36 -19.49
C TYR A 230 7.66 2.22 -19.42
N SER A 231 7.71 3.28 -20.22
CA SER A 231 8.83 4.22 -20.16
C SER A 231 8.70 5.08 -18.90
N THR A 232 9.54 4.81 -17.90
CA THR A 232 9.66 5.63 -16.68
C THR A 232 11.07 6.23 -16.55
N ASP A 233 11.27 7.03 -15.50
CA ASP A 233 12.58 7.57 -15.15
C ASP A 233 13.44 6.59 -14.32
N LEU A 234 12.86 5.48 -13.82
CA LEU A 234 13.54 4.51 -12.96
C LEU A 234 14.46 3.63 -13.79
N GLN A 235 15.72 3.54 -13.37
CA GLN A 235 16.75 2.76 -14.04
C GLN A 235 17.63 2.03 -13.03
N VAL A 236 18.01 0.81 -13.39
CA VAL A 236 18.92 -0.04 -12.62
C VAL A 236 20.13 -0.36 -13.48
N GLU A 237 21.30 0.02 -13.01
CA GLU A 237 22.58 -0.26 -13.64
C GLU A 237 23.36 -1.27 -12.79
N SER A 238 23.65 -2.45 -13.36
CA SER A 238 24.34 -3.54 -12.65
C SER A 238 25.75 -3.84 -13.20
N GLU A 239 26.31 -2.97 -14.05
CA GLU A 239 27.72 -3.09 -14.48
C GLU A 239 28.66 -2.66 -13.34
N GLY A 240 29.01 -3.61 -12.46
CA GLY A 240 29.79 -3.38 -11.24
C GLY A 240 28.88 -3.24 -10.02
N ALA A 241 29.25 -2.39 -9.07
CA ALA A 241 28.39 -2.01 -7.96
C ALA A 241 27.05 -1.45 -8.45
N GLU A 242 25.97 -2.10 -8.03
CA GLU A 242 24.62 -1.77 -8.47
C GLU A 242 24.26 -0.31 -8.15
N THR A 243 23.65 0.36 -9.12
CA THR A 243 23.18 1.74 -8.99
C THR A 243 21.73 1.81 -9.42
N ILE A 244 20.87 2.32 -8.53
CA ILE A 244 19.44 2.54 -8.78
C ILE A 244 19.19 4.04 -8.83
N GLN A 245 18.53 4.51 -9.88
CA GLN A 245 18.37 5.93 -10.13
C GLN A 245 17.02 6.27 -10.74
N ASN A 246 16.58 7.50 -10.51
CA ASN A 246 15.44 8.12 -11.18
C ASN A 246 15.78 9.58 -11.50
N ASP A 247 14.81 10.44 -11.81
CA ASP A 247 15.10 11.84 -12.13
C ASP A 247 15.60 12.68 -10.93
N TYR A 248 15.43 12.19 -9.70
CA TYR A 248 15.73 12.91 -8.46
C TYR A 248 17.04 12.48 -7.81
N TYR A 249 17.40 11.21 -7.93
CA TYR A 249 18.59 10.66 -7.29
C TYR A 249 19.27 9.58 -8.14
N SER A 250 20.51 9.28 -7.80
CA SER A 250 21.20 8.04 -8.14
C SER A 250 21.84 7.51 -6.84
N MET A 251 21.49 6.28 -6.46
CA MET A 251 21.97 5.63 -5.24
C MET A 251 22.77 4.40 -5.61
N LYS A 252 24.04 4.41 -5.24
CA LYS A 252 24.96 3.30 -5.46
C LYS A 252 24.98 2.41 -4.22
N LEU A 253 24.82 1.10 -4.41
CA LEU A 253 24.87 0.12 -3.34
C LEU A 253 26.29 -0.43 -3.18
N ALA A 254 26.66 -0.81 -1.95
CA ALA A 254 27.90 -1.51 -1.68
C ALA A 254 27.84 -2.95 -2.21
N GLU A 255 28.90 -3.40 -2.90
CA GLU A 255 28.94 -4.73 -3.53
C GLU A 255 28.81 -5.88 -2.51
N GLU A 256 29.35 -5.70 -1.30
CA GLU A 256 29.36 -6.75 -0.27
C GLU A 256 28.03 -6.82 0.51
N SER A 257 27.56 -5.70 1.04
CA SER A 257 26.40 -5.68 1.94
C SER A 257 25.07 -5.35 1.26
N GLY A 258 25.10 -4.72 0.08
CA GLY A 258 23.91 -4.19 -0.59
C GLY A 258 23.35 -2.90 0.03
N PHE A 259 24.07 -2.28 0.98
CA PHE A 259 23.63 -1.04 1.62
C PHE A 259 23.94 0.18 0.76
N ILE A 260 23.13 1.25 0.91
CA ILE A 260 23.38 2.51 0.21
C ILE A 260 24.75 3.05 0.61
N ASN A 261 25.63 3.10 -0.38
CA ASN A 261 27.01 3.52 -0.23
C ASN A 261 27.19 5.01 -0.52
N GLU A 262 26.52 5.48 -1.56
CA GLU A 262 26.68 6.84 -2.07
C GLU A 262 25.35 7.31 -2.68
N ILE A 263 25.05 8.59 -2.52
CA ILE A 263 23.85 9.22 -3.06
C ILE A 263 24.28 10.42 -3.89
N THR A 264 23.95 10.43 -5.18
CA THR A 264 24.06 11.60 -6.05
C THR A 264 22.69 12.24 -6.18
N MET A 265 22.56 13.49 -5.73
CA MET A 265 21.34 14.27 -5.91
C MET A 265 21.28 14.88 -7.31
N LYS A 266 20.13 14.74 -7.98
CA LYS A 266 19.89 15.27 -9.33
C LYS A 266 19.07 16.58 -9.28
N GLN A 267 18.29 16.88 -10.32
CA GLN A 267 17.47 18.10 -10.43
C GLN A 267 18.23 19.42 -10.24
N GLY A 268 19.49 19.46 -10.66
CA GLY A 268 20.34 20.66 -10.59
C GLY A 268 21.00 20.90 -9.23
N LEU A 269 20.98 19.92 -8.32
CA LEU A 269 21.81 19.90 -7.11
C LEU A 269 23.20 19.34 -7.39
N ASN A 270 23.30 18.28 -8.21
CA ASN A 270 24.53 17.62 -8.67
C ASN A 270 25.56 17.37 -7.55
N SER A 271 25.05 17.09 -6.35
CA SER A 271 25.84 16.97 -5.13
C SER A 271 25.92 15.51 -4.71
N LYS A 272 27.14 15.06 -4.41
CA LYS A 272 27.45 13.70 -4.01
C LYS A 272 27.56 13.62 -2.50
N LEU A 273 26.75 12.75 -1.90
CA LEU A 273 26.72 12.46 -0.47
C LEU A 273 27.37 11.10 -0.24
N ASP A 274 28.46 11.10 0.52
CA ASP A 274 29.26 9.92 0.85
C ASP A 274 29.89 10.03 2.25
N HIS A 275 30.38 8.90 2.77
CA HIS A 275 31.16 8.84 4.01
C HIS A 275 32.66 9.08 3.78
N GLY A 276 33.21 8.63 2.64
CA GLY A 276 34.50 9.06 2.09
C GLY A 276 35.79 8.74 2.88
N MET A 277 35.75 8.05 4.02
CA MET A 277 36.96 7.89 4.88
C MET A 277 37.32 6.46 5.33
N GLU A 278 36.37 5.52 5.48
CA GLU A 278 36.67 4.14 5.92
C GLU A 278 35.86 3.11 5.11
N PRO A 279 36.45 2.01 4.59
CA PRO A 279 35.71 0.90 3.99
C PRO A 279 34.80 0.19 5.02
N PRO A 280 33.58 -0.25 4.63
CA PRO A 280 33.07 -0.27 3.26
C PRO A 280 32.62 1.10 2.72
N GLY A 281 32.56 2.14 3.56
CA GLY A 281 32.31 3.51 3.13
C GLY A 281 30.83 3.86 2.98
N THR A 282 29.94 3.02 3.51
CA THR A 282 28.51 3.20 3.33
C THR A 282 27.98 4.42 4.07
N VAL A 283 26.98 5.09 3.48
CA VAL A 283 26.27 6.17 4.16
C VAL A 283 25.15 5.63 5.04
N HIS A 284 24.52 4.51 4.68
CA HIS A 284 23.54 3.83 5.54
C HIS A 284 24.25 2.76 6.38
N TRP A 285 24.22 2.89 7.72
CA TRP A 285 24.93 1.96 8.63
C TRP A 285 23.99 0.97 9.31
N ASN A 286 22.95 1.48 9.98
CA ASN A 286 22.10 0.62 10.80
C ASN A 286 21.04 -0.12 9.98
N PRO A 287 20.51 -1.26 10.46
CA PRO A 287 20.50 -1.78 11.83
C PRO A 287 21.84 -2.06 12.51
N GLY A 288 21.95 -1.79 13.81
CA GLY A 288 23.20 -2.02 14.54
C GLY A 288 23.02 -2.45 16.00
N ILE A 289 23.93 -3.31 16.49
CA ILE A 289 23.97 -3.83 17.85
C ILE A 289 25.38 -3.73 18.41
N TYR A 290 25.49 -3.31 19.68
CA TYR A 290 26.73 -3.37 20.44
C TYR A 290 26.57 -4.23 21.69
N ALA A 291 27.20 -5.41 21.66
CA ALA A 291 27.20 -6.41 22.72
C ALA A 291 28.64 -6.75 23.18
N PRO A 292 29.28 -5.91 24.01
CA PRO A 292 30.62 -6.18 24.53
C PRO A 292 30.75 -7.58 25.15
N PRO A 293 31.91 -8.25 25.01
CA PRO A 293 33.18 -7.72 24.51
C PRO A 293 33.32 -7.71 22.98
N ARG A 294 32.28 -8.07 22.23
CA ARG A 294 32.30 -8.06 20.76
C ARG A 294 32.43 -6.63 20.23
N VAL A 295 32.95 -6.51 19.01
CA VAL A 295 32.98 -5.23 18.29
C VAL A 295 31.56 -4.77 17.97
N TRP A 296 31.42 -3.50 17.59
CA TRP A 296 30.14 -3.00 17.13
C TRP A 296 29.74 -3.70 15.84
N SER A 297 28.51 -4.20 15.77
CA SER A 297 27.98 -4.91 14.62
C SER A 297 26.92 -4.06 13.92
N HIS A 298 27.16 -3.75 12.65
CA HIS A 298 26.17 -3.10 11.77
C HIS A 298 25.78 -4.06 10.67
N ALA A 299 24.53 -4.04 10.24
CA ALA A 299 24.08 -4.81 9.09
C ALA A 299 24.80 -4.35 7.79
N SER A 300 25.26 -3.09 7.72
CA SER A 300 26.11 -2.63 6.61
C SER A 300 27.48 -3.31 6.54
N ASP A 301 27.93 -3.99 7.61
CA ASP A 301 29.17 -4.75 7.67
C ASP A 301 29.02 -6.20 7.15
N TRP A 302 27.84 -6.57 6.64
CA TRP A 302 27.64 -7.85 5.95
C TRP A 302 28.57 -8.00 4.75
N SER A 303 29.16 -9.18 4.59
CA SER A 303 30.05 -9.49 3.46
C SER A 303 30.09 -11.00 3.18
N PRO A 304 29.12 -11.57 2.45
CA PRO A 304 27.82 -10.99 2.06
C PRO A 304 26.77 -11.12 3.19
N PRO A 305 25.54 -10.59 3.03
CA PRO A 305 24.43 -10.94 3.90
C PRO A 305 24.07 -12.42 3.79
N GLY A 306 23.40 -12.96 4.82
CA GLY A 306 22.97 -14.37 4.81
C GLY A 306 22.00 -14.70 3.68
N ASN A 307 21.15 -13.75 3.30
CA ASN A 307 20.19 -13.86 2.22
C ASN A 307 19.96 -12.51 1.54
N SER A 308 19.59 -12.56 0.26
CA SER A 308 19.19 -11.41 -0.53
C SER A 308 18.05 -11.78 -1.49
N TRP A 309 17.18 -10.82 -1.76
CA TRP A 309 16.14 -10.90 -2.78
C TRP A 309 16.00 -9.53 -3.44
N GLY A 310 15.78 -9.51 -4.75
CA GLY A 310 15.63 -8.29 -5.53
C GLY A 310 14.59 -8.46 -6.61
N LEU A 311 13.95 -7.36 -6.96
CA LEU A 311 13.00 -7.26 -8.06
C LEU A 311 13.24 -5.95 -8.78
N ASP A 312 13.28 -6.00 -10.11
CA ASP A 312 13.38 -4.83 -10.98
C ASP A 312 12.15 -4.78 -11.87
N GLY A 313 11.53 -3.62 -11.93
CA GLY A 313 10.49 -3.31 -12.89
C GLY A 313 10.43 -1.80 -13.12
N ASP A 314 9.60 -1.40 -14.09
CA ASP A 314 9.60 -0.04 -14.60
C ASP A 314 9.12 0.98 -13.55
N LEU A 315 8.22 0.60 -12.65
CA LEU A 315 7.70 1.53 -11.63
C LEU A 315 8.39 1.43 -10.30
N MET A 316 8.90 0.24 -9.96
CA MET A 316 9.50 -0.02 -8.67
C MET A 316 10.62 -1.05 -8.76
N SER A 317 11.72 -0.76 -8.06
CA SER A 317 12.79 -1.71 -7.79
C SER A 317 12.88 -1.95 -6.27
N ILE A 318 12.99 -3.23 -5.88
CA ILE A 318 13.11 -3.64 -4.48
C ILE A 318 14.46 -4.32 -4.28
N ARG A 319 15.13 -3.99 -3.17
CA ARG A 319 16.30 -4.72 -2.67
C ARG A 319 16.10 -5.09 -1.23
N LYS A 320 16.16 -6.38 -0.92
CA LYS A 320 15.97 -6.94 0.43
C LYS A 320 17.17 -7.77 0.82
N TYR A 321 17.74 -7.48 1.98
CA TYR A 321 18.88 -8.20 2.56
C TYR A 321 18.53 -8.60 3.99
N TRP A 322 18.84 -9.84 4.40
CA TRP A 322 18.60 -10.28 5.77
C TRP A 322 19.53 -11.41 6.20
N GLY A 323 19.75 -11.51 7.50
CA GLY A 323 20.60 -12.54 8.10
C GLY A 323 20.97 -12.23 9.54
N GLU A 324 21.85 -13.05 10.11
CA GLU A 324 22.45 -12.83 11.43
C GLU A 324 23.30 -11.55 11.42
N MET A 325 23.38 -10.87 12.57
CA MET A 325 24.22 -9.68 12.71
C MET A 325 25.72 -10.06 12.63
N PRO A 326 26.57 -9.27 11.92
CA PRO A 326 28.01 -9.55 11.81
C PRO A 326 28.77 -9.65 13.14
N PHE A 327 30.00 -10.14 13.06
CA PHE A 327 30.97 -10.19 14.18
C PHE A 327 30.52 -11.01 15.40
N ASP A 328 30.09 -12.24 15.14
CA ASP A 328 29.70 -13.24 16.14
C ASP A 328 28.51 -12.80 17.03
N VAL A 329 27.58 -12.01 16.47
CA VAL A 329 26.31 -11.62 17.11
C VAL A 329 25.17 -12.48 16.56
N ASP A 330 25.30 -13.79 16.71
CA ASP A 330 24.36 -14.83 16.26
C ASP A 330 23.01 -14.83 17.02
N GLN A 331 22.93 -14.14 18.16
CA GLN A 331 21.68 -14.02 18.94
C GLN A 331 20.66 -13.06 18.32
N ALA A 332 21.03 -12.33 17.26
CA ALA A 332 20.17 -11.36 16.64
C ALA A 332 20.29 -11.40 15.13
N SER A 333 19.17 -11.22 14.46
CA SER A 333 19.07 -11.08 13.02
C SER A 333 18.56 -9.69 12.65
N ALA A 334 18.90 -9.25 11.45
CA ALA A 334 18.38 -8.03 10.87
C ALA A 334 17.85 -8.26 9.46
N SER A 335 16.94 -7.39 9.04
CA SER A 335 16.57 -7.24 7.64
C SER A 335 16.55 -5.76 7.25
N VAL A 336 16.88 -5.49 6.00
CA VAL A 336 16.77 -4.18 5.37
C VAL A 336 16.13 -4.34 4.00
N THR A 337 15.11 -3.53 3.74
CA THR A 337 14.40 -3.48 2.46
C THR A 337 14.41 -2.05 1.94
N TYR A 338 14.96 -1.84 0.75
CA TYR A 338 14.87 -0.60 -0.01
C TYR A 338 13.78 -0.76 -1.07
N LYS A 339 12.86 0.21 -1.14
CA LYS A 339 11.93 0.36 -2.27
C LYS A 339 12.21 1.68 -2.97
N PHE A 340 12.64 1.59 -4.22
CA PHE A 340 12.87 2.71 -5.12
C PHE A 340 11.69 2.78 -6.09
N TYR A 341 11.18 3.97 -6.34
CA TYR A 341 10.04 4.17 -7.22
C TYR A 341 10.40 5.14 -8.35
N ALA A 342 9.74 4.97 -9.50
CA ALA A 342 9.72 5.96 -10.55
C ALA A 342 9.08 7.27 -10.06
N ASN A 343 9.53 8.39 -10.61
CA ASN A 343 8.92 9.73 -10.53
C ASN A 343 8.78 10.33 -9.11
N VAL A 344 9.37 9.75 -8.08
CA VAL A 344 9.33 10.29 -6.70
C VAL A 344 10.73 10.57 -6.13
N PRO A 345 10.90 11.59 -5.26
CA PRO A 345 12.22 12.01 -4.79
C PRO A 345 12.77 11.23 -3.60
N TYR A 346 12.08 10.19 -3.14
CA TYR A 346 12.43 9.45 -1.93
C TYR A 346 12.65 7.97 -2.20
N VAL A 347 13.44 7.34 -1.33
CA VAL A 347 13.51 5.89 -1.16
C VAL A 347 12.81 5.51 0.15
N ILE A 348 12.02 4.45 0.15
CA ILE A 348 11.48 3.88 1.39
C ILE A 348 12.44 2.81 1.90
N VAL A 349 12.88 2.97 3.14
CA VAL A 349 13.77 2.01 3.81
C VAL A 349 13.03 1.42 4.99
N SER A 350 12.84 0.11 4.96
CA SER A 350 12.29 -0.66 6.08
C SER A 350 13.39 -1.50 6.70
N THR A 351 13.55 -1.43 8.01
CA THR A 351 14.56 -2.18 8.73
C THR A 351 13.94 -2.90 9.93
N ILE A 352 14.40 -4.12 10.18
CA ILE A 352 13.97 -4.93 11.32
C ILE A 352 15.22 -5.44 12.04
N ILE A 353 15.18 -5.40 13.37
CA ILE A 353 16.07 -6.16 14.25
C ILE A 353 15.22 -7.13 15.04
N LYS A 354 15.55 -8.41 14.96
CA LYS A 354 14.93 -9.46 15.77
C LYS A 354 15.97 -10.04 16.72
N ILE A 355 15.57 -10.20 17.98
CA ILE A 355 16.36 -10.89 19.00
C ILE A 355 15.92 -12.34 19.00
N ASP A 356 16.75 -13.21 18.45
CA ASP A 356 16.47 -14.63 18.29
C ASP A 356 16.84 -15.40 19.56
N GLU A 357 17.89 -14.96 20.25
CA GLU A 357 18.29 -15.44 21.57
C GLU A 357 18.58 -14.29 22.52
N GLU A 358 18.46 -14.52 23.81
CA GLU A 358 18.72 -13.49 24.81
C GLU A 358 20.16 -12.94 24.72
N ILE A 359 20.28 -11.61 24.67
CA ILE A 359 21.58 -10.93 24.55
C ILE A 359 21.71 -9.75 25.51
N ALA A 360 22.90 -9.57 26.07
CA ALA A 360 23.24 -8.40 26.88
C ALA A 360 23.93 -7.35 26.00
N VAL A 361 23.32 -6.17 25.87
CA VAL A 361 23.77 -5.11 24.95
C VAL A 361 24.02 -3.79 25.68
N LYS A 362 24.88 -2.95 25.10
CA LYS A 362 24.99 -1.53 25.42
C LYS A 362 24.20 -0.66 24.47
N ALA A 363 24.07 -1.09 23.22
CA ALA A 363 23.33 -0.35 22.22
C ALA A 363 22.58 -1.27 21.25
N ILE A 364 21.39 -0.84 20.85
CA ILE A 364 20.66 -1.28 19.66
C ILE A 364 20.24 0.02 18.97
N ARG A 365 20.61 0.19 17.70
CA ARG A 365 20.38 1.43 16.95
C ARG A 365 19.73 1.14 15.59
N ASN A 366 18.95 2.11 15.13
CA ASN A 366 18.34 2.14 13.82
C ASN A 366 18.42 3.57 13.22
N GLY A 367 17.94 3.74 11.99
CA GLY A 367 17.76 5.05 11.36
C GLY A 367 19.03 5.90 11.28
N GLU A 368 20.17 5.32 10.89
CA GLU A 368 21.48 6.00 10.89
C GLU A 368 22.03 6.21 9.49
N PHE A 369 22.23 7.48 9.14
CA PHE A 369 22.98 7.90 7.96
C PHE A 369 24.20 8.72 8.37
N VAL A 370 25.36 8.35 7.84
CA VAL A 370 26.67 8.92 8.17
C VAL A 370 27.26 9.59 6.93
N PHE A 371 27.63 10.85 7.07
CA PHE A 371 28.17 11.66 5.98
C PHE A 371 29.48 12.35 6.40
N ARG A 372 30.31 12.71 5.43
CA ARG A 372 31.43 13.62 5.66
C ARG A 372 30.93 14.95 6.24
N ARG A 373 31.68 15.47 7.22
CA ARG A 373 31.31 16.70 7.94
C ARG A 373 31.18 17.91 7.02
N GLU A 374 31.97 17.98 5.95
CA GLU A 374 32.07 19.13 5.05
C GLU A 374 30.86 19.28 4.13
N LEU A 375 30.03 18.23 4.01
CA LEU A 375 28.85 18.26 3.13
C LEU A 375 27.73 19.15 3.67
N PHE A 376 27.71 19.42 4.98
CA PHE A 376 26.60 20.13 5.62
C PHE A 376 27.11 21.20 6.59
N ASP A 377 26.34 22.27 6.76
CA ASP A 377 26.64 23.36 7.68
C ASP A 377 25.61 23.49 8.82
N GLU A 378 24.43 22.88 8.65
CA GLU A 378 23.35 22.99 9.61
C GLU A 378 22.50 21.71 9.66
N PHE A 379 21.95 21.41 10.84
CA PHE A 379 20.95 20.38 11.06
C PHE A 379 19.62 21.04 11.42
N ARG A 380 18.51 20.55 10.86
CA ARG A 380 17.15 21.07 11.04
C ARG A 380 16.18 19.94 11.38
N TRP A 381 15.14 20.25 12.15
CA TRP A 381 14.09 19.28 12.50
C TRP A 381 12.77 19.97 12.81
N GLN A 382 11.70 19.18 12.83
CA GLN A 382 10.45 19.52 13.49
C GLN A 382 10.23 18.59 14.67
N ASP A 383 9.80 19.10 15.82
CA ASP A 383 9.40 18.26 16.95
C ASP A 383 7.94 17.79 16.84
N ASN A 384 7.53 16.87 17.70
CA ASN A 384 6.17 16.32 17.73
C ASN A 384 5.09 17.34 18.16
N ARG A 385 5.47 18.59 18.47
CA ARG A 385 4.55 19.71 18.74
C ARG A 385 4.52 20.69 17.57
N GLY A 386 5.14 20.34 16.44
CA GLY A 386 5.21 21.15 15.24
C GLY A 386 6.25 22.28 15.31
N LYS A 387 7.02 22.41 16.40
CA LYS A 387 8.04 23.45 16.52
C LYS A 387 9.27 23.06 15.72
N LYS A 388 9.72 23.98 14.88
CA LYS A 388 10.94 23.82 14.08
C LYS A 388 12.16 24.23 14.89
N GLY A 389 13.25 23.48 14.73
CA GLY A 389 14.54 23.76 15.33
C GLY A 389 15.66 23.67 14.31
N ASN A 390 16.77 24.32 14.63
CA ASN A 390 18.00 24.26 13.86
C ASN A 390 19.24 24.26 14.77
N LEU A 391 20.35 23.75 14.22
CA LEU A 391 21.64 23.70 14.86
C LEU A 391 22.72 23.89 13.80
N LYS A 392 23.46 24.99 13.89
CA LYS A 392 24.69 25.16 13.11
C LYS A 392 25.73 24.16 13.58
N LEU A 393 26.30 23.41 12.64
CA LEU A 393 27.21 22.32 12.96
C LEU A 393 28.55 22.81 13.50
N ASP A 394 28.96 24.05 13.20
CA ASP A 394 30.17 24.67 13.78
C ASP A 394 29.99 25.10 15.25
N GLU A 395 28.73 25.28 15.67
CA GLU A 395 28.37 25.67 17.05
C GLU A 395 27.97 24.44 17.90
N ALA A 396 27.97 23.25 17.29
CA ALA A 396 27.56 22.00 17.92
C ALA A 396 28.57 21.52 18.97
N ARG A 397 28.08 20.74 19.94
CA ARG A 397 28.98 19.98 20.83
C ARG A 397 29.70 18.93 19.97
N PRO A 398 31.02 18.82 20.10
CA PRO A 398 31.75 17.81 19.34
C PRO A 398 31.53 16.42 19.92
N HIS A 399 31.62 15.42 19.04
CA HIS A 399 31.71 14.01 19.39
C HIS A 399 32.77 13.78 20.49
N PRO A 400 32.50 12.93 21.51
CA PRO A 400 31.42 11.94 21.61
C PRO A 400 30.18 12.42 22.38
N SER A 401 29.98 13.73 22.51
CA SER A 401 28.81 14.27 23.18
C SER A 401 27.72 14.60 22.16
N PRO A 402 26.49 14.06 22.31
CA PRO A 402 25.39 14.39 21.42
C PRO A 402 25.17 15.90 21.32
N ALA A 403 25.11 16.40 20.09
CA ALA A 403 24.89 17.81 19.81
C ALA A 403 23.43 18.22 20.06
N VAL A 404 22.49 17.34 19.72
CA VAL A 404 21.06 17.47 20.05
C VAL A 404 20.47 16.09 20.35
N ARG A 405 19.42 16.06 21.18
CA ARG A 405 18.58 14.89 21.43
C ARG A 405 17.13 15.25 21.12
N LEU A 406 16.47 14.44 20.32
CA LEU A 406 15.10 14.66 19.86
C LEU A 406 14.23 13.46 20.25
N ALA A 407 12.92 13.68 20.38
CA ALA A 407 11.99 12.59 20.60
C ALA A 407 12.11 11.53 19.48
N PRO A 408 11.84 10.25 19.76
CA PRO A 408 11.89 9.23 18.71
C PRO A 408 10.79 9.47 17.65
N ASP A 409 9.62 9.96 18.03
CA ASP A 409 8.45 10.16 17.17
C ASP A 409 8.41 11.53 16.48
N ILE A 410 9.57 12.07 16.05
CA ILE A 410 9.59 13.36 15.33
C ILE A 410 9.13 13.22 13.86
N PRO A 411 8.42 14.24 13.32
CA PRO A 411 7.92 14.17 11.93
C PRO A 411 9.00 14.12 10.86
N TRP A 412 10.07 14.90 11.02
CA TRP A 412 11.21 14.89 10.09
C TRP A 412 12.46 15.52 10.72
N LEU A 413 13.61 15.16 10.17
CA LEU A 413 14.91 15.77 10.44
C LEU A 413 15.75 15.82 9.15
N ALA A 414 16.71 16.74 9.08
CA ALA A 414 17.56 16.89 7.90
C ALA A 414 18.90 17.55 8.21
N PHE A 415 19.92 17.17 7.44
CA PHE A 415 21.13 17.98 7.26
C PHE A 415 20.95 18.87 6.04
N VAL A 416 21.47 20.10 6.11
CA VAL A 416 21.41 21.07 5.02
C VAL A 416 22.76 21.73 4.78
N ASN A 417 22.97 22.11 3.53
CA ASN A 417 24.04 22.98 3.09
C ASN A 417 23.40 24.25 2.56
N ASN A 418 23.57 25.36 3.29
CA ASN A 418 22.93 26.62 2.94
C ASN A 418 23.60 27.28 1.73
N GLU A 419 24.93 27.13 1.60
CA GLU A 419 25.72 27.70 0.50
C GLU A 419 25.39 27.02 -0.84
N GLU A 420 25.48 25.69 -0.88
CA GLU A 420 25.19 24.88 -2.07
C GLU A 420 23.69 24.68 -2.30
N GLY A 421 22.86 24.98 -1.30
CA GLY A 421 21.41 25.06 -1.44
C GLY A 421 20.70 23.70 -1.54
N TYR A 422 21.21 22.67 -0.87
CA TYR A 422 20.59 21.35 -0.79
C TYR A 422 20.41 20.86 0.65
N GLY A 423 19.62 19.81 0.82
CA GLY A 423 19.55 19.05 2.05
C GLY A 423 19.27 17.58 1.82
N TYR A 424 19.53 16.78 2.85
CA TYR A 424 19.17 15.37 2.90
C TYR A 424 18.34 15.13 4.16
N GLY A 425 17.13 14.63 3.97
CA GLY A 425 16.12 14.51 5.01
C GLY A 425 15.66 13.08 5.25
N SER A 426 15.17 12.85 6.46
CA SER A 426 14.53 11.62 6.91
C SER A 426 13.14 11.96 7.43
N ILE A 427 12.15 11.19 6.96
CA ILE A 427 10.74 11.26 7.35
C ILE A 427 10.38 9.88 7.92
N PRO A 428 10.42 9.70 9.25
CA PRO A 428 9.96 8.48 9.88
C PRO A 428 8.47 8.25 9.61
N LEU A 429 8.11 7.05 9.16
CA LEU A 429 6.73 6.67 8.86
C LEU A 429 6.20 5.70 9.93
N ASP A 430 6.97 4.66 10.24
CA ASP A 430 6.61 3.70 11.26
C ASP A 430 7.77 3.45 12.21
N TYR A 431 7.42 3.32 13.49
CA TYR A 431 8.34 2.93 14.55
C TYR A 431 7.61 2.01 15.50
N MET A 432 7.91 0.71 15.42
CA MET A 432 7.25 -0.31 16.23
C MET A 432 8.29 -1.13 16.98
N ASN A 433 8.05 -1.33 18.26
CA ASN A 433 8.79 -2.28 19.08
C ASN A 433 7.79 -3.30 19.63
N ALA A 434 8.05 -4.58 19.46
CA ALA A 434 7.13 -5.66 19.83
C ALA A 434 7.85 -6.77 20.62
N SER A 435 7.08 -7.51 21.41
CA SER A 435 7.54 -8.73 22.10
C SER A 435 6.53 -9.84 21.86
N PHE A 436 6.98 -11.00 21.39
CA PHE A 436 6.12 -12.15 21.17
C PHE A 436 5.53 -12.73 22.46
N ASP A 437 6.18 -12.54 23.61
CA ASP A 437 5.72 -13.02 24.92
C ASP A 437 4.69 -12.09 25.60
N GLY A 438 4.27 -11.02 24.92
CA GLY A 438 3.32 -10.03 25.44
C GLY A 438 3.90 -9.05 26.48
N ARG A 439 5.20 -9.14 26.81
CA ARG A 439 5.84 -8.15 27.68
C ARG A 439 6.18 -6.87 26.93
N PRO A 440 6.35 -5.73 27.63
CA PRO A 440 6.84 -4.52 26.98
C PRO A 440 8.23 -4.75 26.36
N PRO A 441 8.47 -4.33 25.11
CA PRO A 441 9.78 -4.42 24.47
C PRO A 441 10.81 -3.65 25.28
N ARG A 442 12.05 -4.15 25.31
CA ARG A 442 13.14 -3.50 26.06
C ARG A 442 13.62 -2.27 25.32
N THR A 443 13.15 -1.10 25.74
CA THR A 443 13.68 0.18 25.30
C THR A 443 14.40 0.85 26.46
N THR A 444 15.50 1.55 26.20
CA THR A 444 16.20 2.32 27.22
C THR A 444 16.86 3.51 26.55
N GLN A 445 16.36 4.71 26.87
CA GLN A 445 16.74 5.95 26.20
C GLN A 445 16.51 5.90 24.67
N SER A 446 15.28 5.58 24.26
CA SER A 446 14.90 5.75 22.85
C SER A 446 14.73 7.23 22.53
N HIS A 447 15.50 7.73 21.57
CA HIS A 447 15.51 9.12 21.10
C HIS A 447 16.28 9.16 19.77
N PHE A 448 16.14 10.23 19.01
CA PHE A 448 17.17 10.58 18.02
C PHE A 448 18.28 11.37 18.68
N TYR A 449 19.52 11.19 18.23
CA TYR A 449 20.57 12.14 18.49
C TYR A 449 21.37 12.46 17.24
N VAL A 450 22.04 13.61 17.27
CA VAL A 450 23.00 14.03 16.24
C VAL A 450 24.38 14.11 16.84
N GLU A 451 25.36 13.59 16.12
CA GLU A 451 26.77 13.68 16.46
C GLU A 451 27.52 14.45 15.38
N VAL A 452 28.45 15.28 15.84
CA VAL A 452 29.25 16.16 14.99
C VAL A 452 30.72 15.92 15.31
N GLY A 453 31.41 15.22 14.43
CA GLY A 453 32.83 14.94 14.50
C GLY A 453 33.49 15.12 13.13
N PRO A 454 34.48 14.28 12.77
CA PRO A 454 34.99 14.21 11.40
C PRO A 454 33.90 13.78 10.39
N TRP A 455 32.86 13.12 10.89
CA TRP A 455 31.61 12.82 10.19
C TRP A 455 30.43 13.46 10.94
N VAL A 456 29.31 13.59 10.23
CA VAL A 456 28.02 13.97 10.81
C VAL A 456 27.03 12.86 10.58
N TYR A 457 26.26 12.58 11.62
CA TYR A 457 25.21 11.58 11.53
C TYR A 457 24.11 11.90 12.52
N TRP A 458 22.92 11.43 12.18
CA TRP A 458 21.89 11.17 13.16
C TRP A 458 21.74 9.66 13.32
N CYS A 459 21.26 9.23 14.48
CA CYS A 459 20.74 7.88 14.62
C CYS A 459 19.65 7.81 15.68
N ARG A 460 18.90 6.72 15.64
CA ARG A 460 17.86 6.38 16.61
C ARG A 460 18.32 5.19 17.46
N PRO A 461 18.97 5.42 18.61
CA PRO A 461 19.06 4.39 19.64
C PRO A 461 17.68 3.93 20.09
N ILE A 462 17.54 2.62 20.27
CA ILE A 462 16.35 1.97 20.84
C ILE A 462 16.67 1.49 22.27
N VAL A 463 17.83 0.84 22.40
CA VAL A 463 18.50 0.55 23.67
C VAL A 463 19.81 1.30 23.63
N ASN A 464 20.10 2.14 24.62
CA ASN A 464 21.37 2.85 24.68
C ASN A 464 21.77 3.20 26.11
N THR A 465 22.79 2.52 26.61
CA THR A 465 23.50 2.88 27.83
C THR A 465 24.81 3.60 27.54
N PHE A 466 25.35 3.45 26.32
CA PHE A 466 26.69 3.91 25.91
C PHE A 466 26.89 5.42 26.05
N VAL A 467 25.92 6.26 25.67
CA VAL A 467 26.00 7.75 25.77
C VAL A 467 25.27 8.32 26.99
N THR A 468 25.22 7.55 28.08
CA THR A 468 24.53 7.92 29.33
C THR A 468 25.51 8.23 30.45
N ASN A 469 25.03 8.85 31.53
CA ASN A 469 25.86 9.12 32.72
C ASN A 469 26.43 7.83 33.37
N ASN A 470 25.90 6.66 33.04
CA ASN A 470 26.36 5.36 33.53
C ASN A 470 26.57 4.39 32.35
N PRO A 471 27.64 4.59 31.55
CA PRO A 471 27.90 3.84 30.30
C PRO A 471 28.40 2.40 30.49
N GLN A 472 28.62 2.00 31.74
CA GLN A 472 29.01 0.65 32.14
C GLN A 472 27.82 -0.32 32.24
N ARG A 473 26.58 0.17 32.16
CA ARG A 473 25.38 -0.67 32.30
C ARG A 473 25.17 -1.52 31.04
N MET A 474 24.82 -2.78 31.25
CA MET A 474 24.32 -3.68 30.21
C MET A 474 22.80 -3.79 30.33
N VAL A 475 22.11 -3.91 29.21
CA VAL A 475 20.68 -4.20 29.16
C VAL A 475 20.51 -5.62 28.63
N LYS A 476 19.83 -6.47 29.40
CA LYS A 476 19.49 -7.83 28.98
C LYS A 476 18.20 -7.78 28.16
N VAL A 477 18.29 -8.17 26.89
CA VAL A 477 17.18 -8.16 25.94
C VAL A 477 16.81 -9.62 25.66
N PRO A 478 15.60 -10.07 26.05
CA PRO A 478 15.16 -11.45 25.82
C PRO A 478 14.92 -11.74 24.33
N ASP A 479 14.89 -13.01 23.99
CA ASP A 479 14.42 -13.53 22.72
C ASP A 479 12.96 -13.12 22.42
N GLY A 480 12.60 -13.15 21.15
CA GLY A 480 11.24 -12.80 20.70
C GLY A 480 10.94 -11.30 20.75
N ILE A 481 11.95 -10.44 20.87
CA ILE A 481 11.77 -8.99 20.69
C ILE A 481 12.06 -8.60 19.24
N MET A 482 11.23 -7.71 18.70
CA MET A 482 11.40 -7.13 17.38
C MET A 482 11.39 -5.61 17.45
N TYR A 483 12.29 -4.97 16.71
CA TYR A 483 12.32 -3.52 16.50
C TYR A 483 12.22 -3.24 15.00
N LEU A 484 11.22 -2.49 14.59
CA LEU A 484 10.93 -2.15 13.20
C LEU A 484 10.95 -0.64 13.01
N GLU A 485 11.56 -0.19 11.91
CA GLU A 485 11.48 1.18 11.43
C GLU A 485 11.17 1.19 9.93
N ARG A 486 10.25 2.04 9.50
CA ARG A 486 10.01 2.37 8.09
C ARG A 486 10.16 3.87 7.92
N THR A 487 11.05 4.29 7.04
CA THR A 487 11.45 5.69 6.90
C THR A 487 11.64 6.05 5.44
N ALA A 488 11.13 7.20 5.03
CA ALA A 488 11.45 7.79 3.73
C ALA A 488 12.70 8.66 3.85
N TYR A 489 13.65 8.48 2.93
CA TYR A 489 14.83 9.33 2.82
C TYR A 489 14.87 10.04 1.48
N MET A 490 15.18 11.33 1.48
CA MET A 490 15.21 12.13 0.26
C MET A 490 16.24 13.25 0.30
N GLY A 491 16.87 13.49 -0.86
CA GLY A 491 17.56 14.74 -1.14
C GLY A 491 16.55 15.81 -1.57
N PHE A 492 16.82 17.08 -1.26
CA PHE A 492 15.90 18.16 -1.65
C PHE A 492 16.60 19.50 -1.90
N PRO A 493 16.08 20.32 -2.83
CA PRO A 493 16.57 21.67 -3.05
C PRO A 493 16.08 22.61 -1.93
N LEU A 494 17.01 23.26 -1.25
CA LEU A 494 16.70 24.16 -0.13
C LEU A 494 16.02 25.45 -0.62
N HIS A 495 16.47 26.01 -1.75
CA HIS A 495 16.04 27.34 -2.19
C HIS A 495 14.80 27.34 -3.11
N ARG A 496 14.47 26.21 -3.76
CA ARG A 496 13.40 26.16 -4.78
C ARG A 496 11.99 25.96 -4.21
N GLN A 497 11.85 25.51 -2.97
CA GLN A 497 10.54 25.13 -2.39
C GLN A 497 10.34 25.62 -0.95
N GLY A 498 10.95 26.75 -0.59
CA GLY A 498 10.77 27.34 0.75
C GLY A 498 11.49 26.57 1.87
N GLY A 499 12.65 25.99 1.59
CA GLY A 499 13.48 25.29 2.58
C GLY A 499 12.95 23.90 2.90
N THR A 500 12.72 23.64 4.18
CA THR A 500 12.27 22.34 4.70
C THR A 500 10.78 22.08 4.46
N LYS A 501 10.04 23.01 3.86
CA LYS A 501 8.60 22.86 3.57
C LYS A 501 8.31 21.63 2.70
N ILE A 502 9.22 21.26 1.80
CA ILE A 502 9.12 20.03 1.01
C ILE A 502 9.05 18.79 1.90
N LEU A 503 9.84 18.73 2.98
CA LEU A 503 9.79 17.62 3.94
C LEU A 503 8.45 17.59 4.69
N GLU A 504 7.88 18.75 5.01
CA GLU A 504 6.55 18.84 5.63
C GLU A 504 5.45 18.35 4.67
N THR A 505 5.54 18.70 3.38
CA THR A 505 4.63 18.21 2.35
C THR A 505 4.70 16.69 2.24
N TYR A 506 5.89 16.11 2.08
CA TYR A 506 6.04 14.66 1.99
C TYR A 506 5.74 13.95 3.32
N GLN A 507 6.02 14.57 4.47
CA GLN A 507 5.65 14.01 5.76
C GLN A 507 4.13 13.87 5.86
N LYS A 508 3.37 14.94 5.54
CA LYS A 508 1.90 14.86 5.54
C LYS A 508 1.40 13.84 4.50
N ARG A 509 2.00 13.82 3.30
CA ARG A 509 1.65 12.92 2.20
C ARG A 509 1.85 11.44 2.57
N LEU A 510 3.03 11.09 3.07
CA LEU A 510 3.41 9.71 3.36
C LEU A 510 2.86 9.17 4.69
N SER A 511 2.55 10.05 5.65
CA SER A 511 1.87 9.65 6.90
C SER A 511 0.36 9.48 6.73
N ASN A 512 -0.20 9.89 5.59
CA ASN A 512 -1.61 9.73 5.24
C ASN A 512 -1.67 9.23 3.78
N PRO A 513 -1.26 7.99 3.49
CA PRO A 513 -1.28 7.46 2.13
C PRO A 513 -2.73 7.42 1.59
N LEU A 514 -2.87 7.28 0.26
CA LEU A 514 -4.16 6.91 -0.34
C LEU A 514 -4.70 5.62 0.29
N GLU A 515 -6.00 5.61 0.60
CA GLU A 515 -6.67 4.48 1.23
C GLU A 515 -7.48 3.70 0.19
N LEU A 516 -7.26 2.38 0.12
CA LEU A 516 -8.15 1.49 -0.63
C LEU A 516 -9.39 1.23 0.25
N VAL A 517 -10.50 1.89 -0.08
CA VAL A 517 -11.74 1.80 0.72
C VAL A 517 -12.65 0.68 0.25
N GLU A 518 -12.59 0.33 -1.04
CA GLU A 518 -13.34 -0.78 -1.61
C GLU A 518 -12.51 -1.50 -2.69
N LEU A 519 -12.61 -2.83 -2.69
CA LEU A 519 -12.18 -3.67 -3.79
C LEU A 519 -13.37 -4.54 -4.22
N HIS A 520 -13.98 -4.18 -5.35
CA HIS A 520 -15.17 -4.81 -5.88
C HIS A 520 -14.82 -5.80 -6.99
N MET A 521 -15.47 -6.96 -6.99
CA MET A 521 -15.28 -8.01 -7.99
C MET A 521 -16.64 -8.59 -8.40
N ASP A 522 -16.71 -9.18 -9.60
CA ASP A 522 -17.92 -9.86 -10.05
C ASP A 522 -18.26 -11.08 -9.19
N THR A 523 -19.54 -11.40 -9.08
CA THR A 523 -19.96 -12.67 -8.50
C THR A 523 -19.80 -13.79 -9.54
N ASP A 524 -18.76 -14.63 -9.37
CA ASP A 524 -18.51 -15.78 -10.24
C ASP A 524 -19.62 -16.84 -10.17
N SER A 525 -19.89 -17.48 -11.30
CA SER A 525 -20.86 -18.58 -11.45
C SER A 525 -20.65 -19.79 -10.51
N ARG A 526 -19.42 -20.00 -10.01
CA ARG A 526 -19.05 -21.04 -9.04
C ARG A 526 -19.59 -20.75 -7.64
N VAL A 527 -19.85 -19.49 -7.32
CA VAL A 527 -20.41 -19.10 -6.02
C VAL A 527 -21.81 -19.70 -5.91
N PRO A 528 -22.12 -20.49 -4.87
CA PRO A 528 -23.46 -21.04 -4.68
C PRO A 528 -24.52 -19.94 -4.58
N GLU A 529 -25.73 -20.22 -5.10
CA GLU A 529 -26.88 -19.31 -4.95
C GLU A 529 -27.38 -19.26 -3.50
N LYS A 530 -27.32 -20.42 -2.81
CA LYS A 530 -27.70 -20.51 -1.41
C LYS A 530 -26.53 -20.08 -0.54
N TRP A 531 -26.86 -19.37 0.53
CA TRP A 531 -25.90 -19.02 1.56
C TRP A 531 -25.14 -20.26 2.03
N VAL A 532 -23.81 -20.24 1.89
CA VAL A 532 -22.94 -21.26 2.45
C VAL A 532 -22.68 -20.88 3.90
N GLN A 533 -23.06 -21.78 4.81
CA GLN A 533 -22.86 -21.54 6.22
C GLN A 533 -21.38 -21.29 6.52
N GLY A 534 -21.08 -20.10 7.06
CA GLY A 534 -19.72 -19.73 7.43
C GLY A 534 -19.22 -20.67 8.52
N ILE A 535 -17.97 -21.11 8.41
CA ILE A 535 -17.34 -22.11 9.30
C ILE A 535 -17.54 -21.75 10.78
N ILE A 536 -17.46 -20.46 11.12
CA ILE A 536 -17.67 -19.95 12.47
C ILE A 536 -19.08 -20.28 12.99
N SER A 537 -20.11 -20.15 12.15
CA SER A 537 -21.48 -20.45 12.56
C SER A 537 -21.78 -21.95 12.69
N GLU A 538 -20.93 -22.83 12.14
CA GLU A 538 -21.03 -24.29 12.38
C GLU A 538 -20.60 -24.64 13.81
N GLU A 539 -19.57 -23.97 14.34
CA GLU A 539 -19.11 -24.15 15.72
C GLU A 539 -20.05 -23.51 16.75
N PHE A 540 -20.82 -22.49 16.36
CA PHE A 540 -21.81 -21.83 17.23
C PHE A 540 -23.24 -22.37 17.09
N GLN A 541 -23.45 -23.57 16.55
CA GLN A 541 -24.72 -24.32 16.72
C GLN A 541 -24.97 -24.77 18.19
N GLU A 542 -24.41 -24.07 19.18
CA GLU A 542 -24.87 -24.11 20.56
C GLU A 542 -26.06 -23.16 20.70
N LEU A 543 -27.23 -23.63 20.27
CA LEU A 543 -28.54 -23.53 20.95
C LEU A 543 -29.64 -23.93 19.95
N PRO A 544 -30.52 -24.90 20.28
CA PRO A 544 -31.68 -25.18 19.46
C PRO A 544 -32.57 -23.92 19.36
N PRO A 545 -33.30 -23.72 18.24
CA PRO A 545 -34.13 -22.53 17.99
C PRO A 545 -35.27 -22.30 19.00
N ASP A 546 -35.42 -23.14 20.01
CA ASP A 546 -36.44 -23.04 21.06
C ASP A 546 -35.98 -22.25 22.32
N GLU A 547 -34.74 -21.76 22.39
CA GLU A 547 -34.24 -20.92 23.51
C GLU A 547 -33.79 -19.51 23.09
N VAL A 548 -34.34 -18.97 21.99
CA VAL A 548 -34.22 -17.54 21.72
C VAL A 548 -35.17 -16.78 22.64
N PHE A 549 -34.55 -16.05 23.58
CA PHE A 549 -35.11 -15.03 24.44
C PHE A 549 -36.33 -14.33 23.80
N ARG A 550 -37.54 -14.62 24.28
CA ARG A 550 -38.67 -13.71 24.14
C ARG A 550 -38.49 -12.64 25.21
N PRO A 551 -38.32 -11.36 24.88
CA PRO A 551 -38.46 -10.32 25.88
C PRO A 551 -39.93 -10.35 26.30
N ASP A 552 -40.17 -10.82 27.53
CA ASP A 552 -41.49 -10.86 28.13
C ASP A 552 -42.11 -9.46 28.09
N GLN A 553 -43.37 -9.44 27.68
CA GLN A 553 -44.28 -8.32 27.87
C GLN A 553 -44.51 -8.12 29.38
N GLU A 554 -44.18 -6.92 29.88
CA GLU A 554 -44.93 -6.22 30.91
C GLU A 554 -45.11 -4.74 30.54
#